data_AF-A0A9P5NIP2-F1
#
_entry.id   AF-A0A9P5NIP2-F1
#
_cell.length_a   1.000
_cell.length_b   1.000
_cell.length_c   1.000
_cell.angle_alpha   90.00
_cell.angle_beta   90.00
_cell.angle_gamma   90.00
#
_symmetry.space_group_name_H-M   'P 1'
#
loop_
_entity.id
_entity.type
_entity.pdbx_description
1 polymer ?
#
loop_
_entity_poly.entity_id
_entity_poly.type
_entity_poly.pdbx_seq_one_letter_code
_entity_poly.pdbx_strand_id
1 'polypeptide(L)'
;MPWDEFIALQFELVNSSTTDDCEYSGPFNTLMLNLFPPASHYQVVPLPKRLHDSNEFSLFYIIKKGTTPIFFLQVKTAVAINCPALRKEADEQMRDMFLEFASSCLAIPRLYGVSAMGTRVSVYEYTPSNRRLTPPRILPQLDVVTDVAPSERWQYDIMEPQGEAKLKELVAEIKEIANKSDWN
;
A
#
# COMPACT_ATOMS: atom_id res chain seq x y z
N MET A 1 -7.29 13.57 -17.62
CA MET A 1 -6.79 12.42 -16.86
C MET A 1 -6.21 12.92 -15.54
N PRO A 2 -6.39 12.17 -14.44
CA PRO A 2 -5.94 12.57 -13.11
C PRO A 2 -4.40 12.63 -12.97
N TRP A 3 -3.69 11.76 -13.67
CA TRP A 3 -2.23 11.71 -13.66
C TRP A 3 -1.63 12.26 -14.96
N ASP A 4 -0.32 12.55 -14.90
CA ASP A 4 0.48 12.80 -16.10
C ASP A 4 0.32 11.65 -17.10
N GLU A 5 0.32 11.97 -18.39
CA GLU A 5 0.00 11.03 -19.47
C GLU A 5 0.83 9.73 -19.42
N PHE A 6 2.13 9.85 -19.12
CA PHE A 6 3.04 8.70 -19.06
C PHE A 6 2.77 7.74 -17.89
N ILE A 7 2.09 8.21 -16.83
CA ILE A 7 1.64 7.36 -15.72
C ILE A 7 0.30 6.74 -16.10
N ALA A 8 -0.62 7.58 -16.59
CA ALA A 8 -1.96 7.15 -16.93
C ALA A 8 -1.97 6.02 -17.96
N LEU A 9 -1.20 6.19 -19.05
CA LEU A 9 -1.08 5.21 -20.12
C LEU A 9 -0.59 3.85 -19.62
N GLN A 10 0.32 3.81 -18.65
CA GLN A 10 0.83 2.55 -18.13
C GLN A 10 -0.25 1.74 -17.40
N PHE A 11 -1.13 2.39 -16.63
CA PHE A 11 -2.26 1.70 -15.99
C PHE A 11 -3.32 1.26 -17.00
N GLU A 12 -3.57 2.05 -18.04
CA GLU A 12 -4.53 1.70 -19.11
C GLU A 12 -4.08 0.50 -19.96
N LEU A 13 -2.77 0.29 -20.10
CA LEU A 13 -2.20 -0.83 -20.84
C LEU A 13 -2.28 -2.17 -20.10
N VAL A 14 -2.53 -2.15 -18.79
CA VAL A 14 -2.66 -3.38 -18.00
C VAL A 14 -3.97 -4.09 -18.33
N ASN A 15 -3.89 -5.39 -18.62
CA ASN A 15 -5.09 -6.23 -18.73
C ASN A 15 -5.76 -6.36 -17.34
N SER A 16 -6.92 -5.74 -17.15
CA SER A 16 -7.66 -5.76 -15.88
C SER A 16 -8.06 -7.17 -15.41
N SER A 17 -8.10 -8.15 -16.30
CA SER A 17 -8.43 -9.54 -16.01
C SER A 17 -7.20 -10.42 -15.76
N THR A 18 -6.00 -9.84 -15.73
CA THR A 18 -4.76 -10.57 -15.46
C THR A 18 -4.77 -11.19 -14.07
N THR A 19 -4.18 -12.39 -13.97
CA THR A 19 -3.86 -13.08 -12.72
C THR A 19 -2.38 -12.96 -12.37
N ASP A 20 -1.59 -12.26 -13.19
CA ASP A 20 -0.19 -11.97 -12.89
C ASP A 20 -0.07 -10.72 -12.02
N ASP A 21 0.32 -10.90 -10.76
CA ASP A 21 0.57 -9.82 -9.79
C ASP A 21 1.65 -8.83 -10.28
N CYS A 22 2.51 -9.23 -11.24
CA CYS A 22 3.57 -8.37 -11.77
C CYS A 22 3.07 -7.31 -12.76
N GLU A 23 1.91 -7.49 -13.40
CA GLU A 23 1.41 -6.55 -14.43
C GLU A 23 1.18 -5.14 -13.88
N TYR A 24 0.71 -5.03 -12.63
CA TYR A 24 0.54 -3.74 -11.96
C TYR A 24 1.84 -3.20 -11.35
N SER A 25 2.90 -4.01 -11.24
CA SER A 25 4.16 -3.61 -10.61
C SER A 25 4.86 -2.48 -11.36
N GLY A 26 4.90 -2.54 -12.70
CA GLY A 26 5.50 -1.49 -13.53
C GLY A 26 4.83 -0.12 -13.32
N PRO A 27 3.51 -0.01 -13.56
CA PRO A 27 2.76 1.23 -13.35
C PRO A 27 2.90 1.80 -11.93
N PHE A 28 2.80 0.97 -10.89
CA PHE A 28 2.99 1.43 -9.52
C PHE A 28 4.42 1.86 -9.22
N ASN A 29 5.44 1.19 -9.78
CA ASN A 29 6.83 1.62 -9.62
C ASN A 29 7.04 3.02 -10.21
N THR A 30 6.54 3.28 -11.42
CA THR A 30 6.60 4.63 -12.01
C THR A 30 5.87 5.66 -11.17
N LEU A 31 4.65 5.34 -10.71
CA LEU A 31 3.87 6.24 -9.86
C LEU A 31 4.60 6.57 -8.56
N MET A 32 5.16 5.57 -7.88
CA MET A 32 5.91 5.76 -6.63
C MET A 32 7.18 6.59 -6.85
N LEU A 33 7.92 6.37 -7.94
CA LEU A 33 9.10 7.17 -8.27
C LEU A 33 8.75 8.63 -8.61
N ASN A 34 7.58 8.87 -9.23
CA ASN A 34 7.09 10.22 -9.48
C ASN A 34 6.67 10.93 -8.18
N LEU A 35 5.96 10.21 -7.31
CA LEU A 35 5.50 10.74 -6.01
C LEU A 35 6.64 10.93 -5.02
N PHE A 36 7.67 10.08 -5.05
CA PHE A 36 8.83 10.10 -4.15
C PHE A 36 10.13 10.13 -4.95
N PRO A 37 10.46 11.29 -5.55
CA PRO A 37 11.59 11.38 -6.46
C PRO A 37 12.94 11.21 -5.73
N PRO A 38 13.90 10.48 -6.31
CA PRO A 38 15.25 10.34 -5.77
C PRO A 38 15.98 11.68 -5.60
N ALA A 39 15.66 12.68 -6.44
CA ALA A 39 16.18 14.04 -6.33
C ALA A 39 15.80 14.72 -5.00
N SER A 40 14.77 14.24 -4.30
CA SER A 40 14.37 14.67 -2.96
C SER A 40 14.82 13.69 -1.85
N HIS A 41 15.83 12.86 -2.14
CA HIS A 41 16.44 11.89 -1.23
C HIS A 41 15.51 10.77 -0.75
N TYR A 42 14.46 10.48 -1.52
CA TYR A 42 13.64 9.29 -1.31
C TYR A 42 14.23 8.08 -2.04
N GLN A 43 13.97 6.90 -1.50
CA GLN A 43 14.29 5.62 -2.14
C GLN A 43 13.00 4.80 -2.23
N VAL A 44 12.73 4.26 -3.42
CA VAL A 44 11.66 3.29 -3.66
C VAL A 44 12.32 1.91 -3.75
N VAL A 45 12.05 1.03 -2.79
CA VAL A 45 12.67 -0.29 -2.70
C VAL A 45 11.60 -1.36 -2.98
N PRO A 46 11.61 -2.00 -4.16
CA PRO A 46 10.78 -3.18 -4.41
C PRO A 46 11.30 -4.35 -3.56
N LEU A 47 10.39 -5.00 -2.84
CA LEU A 47 10.69 -6.08 -1.92
C LEU A 47 9.66 -7.20 -2.09
N PRO A 48 10.01 -8.27 -2.83
CA PRO A 48 9.23 -9.50 -2.82
C PRO A 48 9.31 -10.12 -1.43
N LYS A 49 8.16 -10.41 -0.82
CA LYS A 49 8.09 -11.00 0.51
C LYS A 49 7.03 -12.09 0.60
N ARG A 50 7.36 -13.17 1.30
CA ARG A 50 6.36 -14.11 1.82
C ARG A 50 6.00 -13.66 3.22
N LEU A 51 4.80 -13.14 3.35
CA LEU A 51 4.19 -12.80 4.63
C LEU A 51 3.00 -13.73 4.84
N HIS A 52 2.77 -14.09 6.09
CA HIS A 52 1.87 -15.19 6.47
C HIS A 52 2.35 -16.55 5.91
N ASP A 53 1.68 -17.65 6.28
CA ASP A 53 1.85 -18.97 5.64
C ASP A 53 1.34 -19.00 4.18
N SER A 54 1.53 -17.91 3.42
CA SER A 54 1.21 -17.81 2.01
C SER A 54 2.24 -18.57 1.18
N ASN A 55 1.75 -19.33 0.20
CA ASN A 55 2.59 -20.00 -0.78
C ASN A 55 3.14 -19.02 -1.83
N GLU A 56 2.59 -17.81 -1.93
CA GLU A 56 2.91 -16.82 -2.94
C GLU A 56 3.70 -15.64 -2.37
N PHE A 57 4.56 -15.06 -3.18
CA PHE A 57 5.24 -13.82 -2.83
C PHE A 57 4.31 -12.64 -3.11
N SER A 58 4.21 -11.71 -2.16
CA SER A 58 3.60 -10.42 -2.38
C SER A 58 4.68 -9.37 -2.62
N LEU A 59 4.48 -8.53 -3.64
CA LEU A 59 5.39 -7.43 -3.93
C LEU A 59 5.01 -6.22 -3.08
N PHE A 60 5.98 -5.75 -2.29
CA PHE A 60 5.89 -4.49 -1.56
C PHE A 60 6.84 -3.46 -2.16
N TYR A 61 6.43 -2.20 -2.22
CA TYR A 61 7.31 -1.06 -2.40
C TYR A 61 7.50 -0.39 -1.06
N ILE A 62 8.72 -0.38 -0.54
CA ILE A 62 9.06 0.35 0.68
C ILE A 62 9.68 1.68 0.27
N ILE A 63 9.05 2.77 0.71
CA ILE A 63 9.55 4.11 0.48
C ILE A 63 10.31 4.53 1.72
N LYS A 64 11.57 4.92 1.53
CA LYS A 64 12.47 5.38 2.59
C LYS A 64 12.91 6.81 2.36
N LYS A 65 13.23 7.50 3.45
CA LYS A 65 14.04 8.73 3.45
C LYS A 65 15.22 8.49 4.38
N GLY A 66 16.43 8.51 3.83
CA GLY A 66 17.59 7.95 4.51
C GLY A 66 17.40 6.45 4.81
N THR A 67 17.61 6.02 6.05
CA THR A 67 17.44 4.62 6.49
C THR A 67 16.02 4.29 6.96
N THR A 68 15.15 5.29 7.12
CA THR A 68 13.85 5.13 7.76
C THR A 68 12.74 4.86 6.74
N PRO A 69 11.95 3.78 6.90
CA PRO A 69 10.75 3.56 6.11
C PRO A 69 9.67 4.57 6.52
N ILE A 70 9.13 5.30 5.55
CA ILE A 70 8.10 6.34 5.79
C ILE A 70 6.74 5.96 5.20
N PHE A 71 6.73 5.04 4.24
CA PHE A 71 5.55 4.56 3.57
C PHE A 71 5.81 3.21 2.93
N PHE A 72 4.77 2.40 2.74
CA PHE A 72 4.87 1.21 1.90
C PHE A 72 3.58 0.92 1.15
N LEU A 73 3.72 0.22 0.02
CA LEU A 73 2.62 -0.14 -0.87
C LEU A 73 2.68 -1.63 -1.17
N GLN A 74 1.59 -2.36 -0.97
CA GLN A 74 1.38 -3.70 -1.49
C GLN A 74 0.60 -3.63 -2.81
N VAL A 75 0.99 -4.42 -3.79
CA VAL A 75 0.27 -4.52 -5.08
C VAL A 75 -0.24 -5.93 -5.30
N LYS A 76 -1.51 -6.04 -5.68
CA LYS A 76 -2.21 -7.26 -6.10
C LYS A 76 -2.98 -7.00 -7.39
N THR A 77 -3.33 -8.06 -8.12
CA THR A 77 -4.21 -7.96 -9.30
C THR A 77 -5.58 -7.34 -9.01
N ALA A 78 -6.22 -6.78 -10.04
CA ALA A 78 -7.57 -6.21 -9.93
C ALA A 78 -8.63 -7.29 -9.61
N VAL A 79 -8.46 -8.51 -10.14
CA VAL A 79 -9.40 -9.62 -9.88
C VAL A 79 -9.45 -10.04 -8.41
N ALA A 80 -8.38 -9.77 -7.65
CA ALA A 80 -8.29 -10.08 -6.22
C ALA A 80 -9.40 -9.43 -5.39
N ILE A 81 -9.89 -8.25 -5.78
CA ILE A 81 -10.94 -7.54 -5.05
C ILE A 81 -12.25 -8.33 -4.97
N ASN A 82 -12.54 -9.15 -5.98
CA ASN A 82 -13.75 -9.95 -6.06
C ASN A 82 -13.62 -11.29 -5.32
N CYS A 83 -12.41 -11.64 -4.83
CA CYS A 83 -12.15 -12.87 -4.11
C CYS A 83 -12.03 -12.60 -2.60
N PRO A 84 -12.98 -13.05 -1.75
CA PRO A 84 -12.92 -12.88 -0.30
C PRO A 84 -11.62 -13.41 0.34
N ALA A 85 -11.10 -14.53 -0.15
CA ALA A 85 -9.86 -15.13 0.34
C ALA A 85 -8.64 -14.24 0.07
N LEU A 86 -8.51 -13.71 -1.15
CA LEU A 86 -7.40 -12.81 -1.50
C LEU A 86 -7.51 -11.46 -0.78
N ARG A 87 -8.73 -10.97 -0.51
CA ARG A 87 -8.95 -9.79 0.34
C ARG A 87 -8.50 -10.01 1.78
N LYS A 88 -8.83 -11.18 2.34
CA LYS A 88 -8.37 -11.57 3.68
C LYS A 88 -6.84 -11.63 3.73
N GLU A 89 -6.23 -12.33 2.78
CA GLU A 89 -4.78 -12.47 2.69
C GLU A 89 -4.09 -11.11 2.57
N ALA A 90 -4.59 -10.20 1.72
CA ALA A 90 -4.04 -8.86 1.59
C ALA A 90 -4.10 -8.06 2.90
N ASP A 91 -5.22 -8.09 3.63
CA ASP A 91 -5.32 -7.44 4.95
C ASP A 91 -4.34 -8.05 5.97
N GLU A 92 -4.22 -9.38 6.00
CA GLU A 92 -3.28 -10.08 6.89
C GLU A 92 -1.83 -9.69 6.58
N GLN A 93 -1.43 -9.72 5.31
CA GLN A 93 -0.09 -9.34 4.88
C GLN A 93 0.24 -7.86 5.17
N MET A 94 -0.72 -6.94 5.02
CA MET A 94 -0.53 -5.55 5.43
C MET A 94 -0.26 -5.44 6.93
N ARG A 95 -1.04 -6.15 7.76
CA ARG A 95 -0.88 -6.14 9.23
C ARG A 95 0.45 -6.74 9.67
N ASP A 96 0.87 -7.82 9.04
CA ASP A 96 2.18 -8.43 9.29
C ASP A 96 3.31 -7.47 8.94
N MET A 97 3.18 -6.75 7.83
CA MET A 97 4.18 -5.75 7.44
C MET A 97 4.28 -4.60 8.46
N PHE A 98 3.15 -4.13 8.99
CA PHE A 98 3.17 -3.18 10.12
C PHE A 98 3.78 -3.76 11.38
N LEU A 99 3.52 -5.03 11.71
CA LEU A 99 4.08 -5.68 12.89
C LEU A 99 5.60 -5.77 12.81
N GLU A 100 6.15 -6.11 11.64
CA GLU A 100 7.59 -6.09 11.41
C GLU A 100 8.17 -4.68 11.59
N PHE A 101 7.56 -3.65 11.00
CA PHE A 101 8.02 -2.28 11.22
C PHE A 101 7.89 -1.85 12.68
N ALA A 102 6.83 -2.26 13.38
CA ALA A 102 6.64 -1.99 14.80
C ALA A 102 7.67 -2.69 15.70
N SER A 103 8.26 -3.80 15.24
CA SER A 103 9.37 -4.48 15.93
C SER A 103 10.68 -3.69 15.85
N SER A 104 10.80 -2.79 14.87
CA SER A 104 11.89 -1.82 14.75
C SER A 104 11.50 -0.50 15.43
N CYS A 105 12.47 0.22 16.01
CA CYS A 105 12.21 1.54 16.56
C CYS A 105 11.95 2.55 15.43
N LEU A 106 10.68 2.78 15.10
CA LEU A 106 10.29 3.76 14.08
C LEU A 106 10.46 5.18 14.62
N ALA A 107 11.38 5.95 14.02
CA ALA A 107 11.64 7.36 14.35
C ALA A 107 10.59 8.33 13.74
N ILE A 108 9.38 7.85 13.44
CA ILE A 108 8.29 8.64 12.87
C ILE A 108 7.03 8.51 13.75
N PRO A 109 6.25 9.59 13.92
CA PRO A 109 5.04 9.57 14.75
C PRO A 109 3.90 8.75 14.14
N ARG A 110 3.97 8.46 12.84
CA ARG A 110 2.94 7.75 12.08
C ARG A 110 3.55 7.10 10.85
N LEU A 111 3.18 5.84 10.60
CA LEU A 111 3.55 5.10 9.39
C LEU A 111 2.29 4.79 8.58
N TYR A 112 2.34 5.08 7.29
CA TYR A 112 1.25 4.77 6.36
C TYR A 112 1.61 3.58 5.48
N GLY A 113 0.60 2.79 5.16
CA GLY A 113 0.67 1.68 4.22
C GLY A 113 -0.53 1.68 3.29
N VAL A 114 -0.35 1.33 2.03
CA VAL A 114 -1.46 1.16 1.08
C VAL A 114 -1.48 -0.27 0.57
N SER A 115 -2.66 -0.87 0.52
CA SER A 115 -2.90 -2.11 -0.24
C SER A 115 -3.65 -1.75 -1.52
N ALA A 116 -3.09 -2.11 -2.66
CA ALA A 116 -3.71 -1.93 -3.97
C ALA A 116 -4.17 -3.26 -4.55
N MET A 117 -5.38 -3.30 -5.09
CA MET A 117 -5.92 -4.37 -5.92
C MET A 117 -6.28 -3.78 -7.27
N GLY A 118 -5.39 -3.98 -8.24
CA GLY A 118 -5.38 -3.16 -9.45
C GLY A 118 -5.18 -1.68 -9.09
N THR A 119 -6.08 -0.81 -9.55
CA THR A 119 -6.05 0.63 -9.27
C THR A 119 -6.78 1.02 -7.98
N ARG A 120 -7.49 0.08 -7.36
CA ARG A 120 -8.28 0.34 -6.15
C ARG A 120 -7.43 0.18 -4.90
N VAL A 121 -7.51 1.15 -4.00
CA VAL A 121 -6.62 1.24 -2.83
C VAL A 121 -7.35 1.30 -1.50
N SER A 122 -6.76 0.62 -0.52
CA SER A 122 -7.07 0.71 0.91
C SER A 122 -5.90 1.35 1.64
N VAL A 123 -6.18 2.35 2.48
CA VAL A 123 -5.18 3.05 3.28
C VAL A 123 -5.16 2.48 4.70
N TYR A 124 -3.96 2.24 5.21
CA TYR A 124 -3.68 1.81 6.57
C TYR A 124 -2.81 2.85 7.27
N GLU A 125 -3.11 3.10 8.53
CA GLU A 125 -2.39 4.05 9.38
C GLU A 125 -1.97 3.39 10.69
N TYR A 126 -0.67 3.39 10.96
CA TYR A 126 -0.11 2.93 12.22
C TYR A 126 0.47 4.09 13.04
N THR A 127 0.10 4.13 14.32
CA THR A 127 0.63 5.11 15.29
C THR A 127 1.53 4.39 16.31
N PRO A 128 2.87 4.58 16.27
CA PRO A 128 3.79 3.85 17.15
C PRO A 128 3.59 4.11 18.65
N SER A 129 3.19 5.32 19.04
CA SER A 129 3.06 5.70 20.46
C SER A 129 2.02 4.89 21.24
N ASN A 130 0.95 4.46 20.56
CA ASN A 130 -0.13 3.67 21.15
C ASN A 130 -0.33 2.31 20.46
N ARG A 131 0.53 1.98 19.49
CA ARG A 131 0.51 0.75 18.69
C ARG A 131 -0.84 0.46 18.02
N ARG A 132 -1.58 1.50 17.65
CA ARG A 132 -2.88 1.36 16.97
C ARG A 132 -2.71 1.34 15.47
N LEU A 133 -3.47 0.46 14.82
CA LEU A 133 -3.56 0.32 13.38
C LEU A 133 -5.01 0.53 12.93
N THR A 134 -5.21 1.43 11.99
CA THR A 134 -6.48 1.69 11.30
C THR A 134 -6.36 1.21 9.85
N PRO A 135 -7.38 0.56 9.26
CA PRO A 135 -8.62 0.11 9.88
C PRO A 135 -8.41 -1.01 10.92
N PRO A 136 -9.33 -1.14 11.89
CA PRO A 136 -9.27 -2.20 12.90
C PRO A 136 -9.32 -3.59 12.24
N ARG A 137 -8.72 -4.57 12.92
CA ARG A 137 -8.76 -5.97 12.48
C ARG A 137 -10.19 -6.47 12.53
N ILE A 138 -10.57 -7.20 11.49
CA ILE A 138 -11.83 -7.93 11.44
C ILE A 138 -11.62 -9.22 12.20
N LEU A 139 -12.40 -9.43 13.27
CA LEU A 139 -12.28 -10.58 14.13
C LEU A 139 -13.03 -11.75 13.49
N PRO A 140 -12.40 -12.93 13.27
CA PRO A 140 -13.09 -14.06 12.68
C PRO A 140 -14.27 -14.53 13.55
N GLN A 141 -15.47 -14.57 12.97
CA GLN A 141 -16.60 -15.31 13.51
C GLN A 141 -16.51 -16.79 13.11
N LEU A 142 -16.52 -17.69 14.10
CA LEU A 142 -16.27 -19.12 13.90
C LEU A 142 -17.34 -19.81 13.02
N ASP A 143 -18.53 -19.22 12.95
CA ASP A 143 -19.68 -19.71 12.19
C ASP A 143 -19.91 -18.96 10.86
N VAL A 144 -19.08 -17.97 10.53
CA VAL A 144 -19.24 -17.12 9.34
C VAL A 144 -17.98 -17.14 8.46
N VAL A 145 -18.12 -17.70 7.25
CA VAL A 145 -17.02 -17.81 6.27
C VAL A 145 -16.67 -16.46 5.63
N THR A 146 -17.58 -15.49 5.67
CA THR A 146 -17.46 -14.19 4.98
C THR A 146 -16.89 -13.07 5.86
N ASP A 147 -16.35 -13.38 7.03
CA ASP A 147 -15.78 -12.40 7.95
C ASP A 147 -14.39 -11.94 7.51
N VAL A 148 -14.35 -11.29 6.35
CA VAL A 148 -13.15 -10.82 5.66
C VAL A 148 -13.24 -9.32 5.40
N ALA A 149 -12.09 -8.70 5.08
CA ALA A 149 -12.05 -7.29 4.67
C ALA A 149 -13.08 -6.98 3.57
N PRO A 150 -14.07 -6.09 3.82
CA PRO A 150 -15.09 -5.75 2.83
C PRO A 150 -14.47 -5.10 1.59
N SER A 151 -15.10 -5.24 0.42
CA SER A 151 -14.56 -4.71 -0.85
C SER A 151 -14.47 -3.19 -0.81
N GLU A 152 -15.39 -2.59 -0.05
CA GLU A 152 -15.51 -1.17 0.25
C GLU A 152 -14.26 -0.64 0.99
N ARG A 153 -13.43 -1.52 1.55
CA ARG A 153 -12.11 -1.12 2.09
C ARG A 153 -11.19 -0.59 0.99
N TRP A 154 -11.30 -1.11 -0.24
CA TRP A 154 -10.61 -0.62 -1.44
C TRP A 154 -11.52 0.29 -2.27
N GLN A 155 -12.18 1.26 -1.62
CA GLN A 155 -13.18 2.13 -2.27
C GLN A 155 -12.58 3.19 -3.21
N TYR A 156 -11.31 3.56 -3.05
CA TYR A 156 -10.71 4.63 -3.85
C TYR A 156 -10.02 4.06 -5.07
N ASP A 157 -10.44 4.46 -6.26
CA ASP A 157 -9.72 4.16 -7.49
C ASP A 157 -8.75 5.32 -7.81
N ILE A 158 -7.44 5.03 -7.81
CA ILE A 158 -6.43 6.08 -8.06
C ILE A 158 -6.47 6.62 -9.48
N MET A 159 -7.12 5.92 -10.41
CA MET A 159 -7.32 6.39 -11.79
C MET A 159 -8.57 7.26 -11.95
N GLU A 160 -9.31 7.48 -10.87
CA GLU A 160 -10.40 8.45 -10.79
C GLU A 160 -9.96 9.70 -10.00
N PRO A 161 -10.54 10.88 -10.27
CA PRO A 161 -10.14 12.13 -9.61
C PRO A 161 -10.17 12.08 -8.07
N GLN A 162 -11.14 11.36 -7.49
CA GLN A 162 -11.26 11.25 -6.03
C GLN A 162 -10.13 10.41 -5.42
N GLY A 163 -9.78 9.27 -6.02
CA GLY A 163 -8.71 8.43 -5.51
C GLY A 163 -7.33 9.03 -5.75
N GLU A 164 -7.14 9.71 -6.88
CA GLU A 164 -5.94 10.50 -7.16
C GLU A 164 -5.73 11.59 -6.10
N ALA A 165 -6.74 12.42 -5.85
CA ALA A 165 -6.69 13.45 -4.83
C ALA A 165 -6.38 12.85 -3.45
N LYS A 166 -7.01 11.71 -3.12
CA LYS A 166 -6.77 11.04 -1.84
C LYS A 166 -5.33 10.54 -1.70
N LEU A 167 -4.76 9.97 -2.75
CA LEU A 167 -3.38 9.51 -2.76
C LEU A 167 -2.40 10.70 -2.68
N LYS A 168 -2.66 11.79 -3.41
CA LYS A 168 -1.83 13.00 -3.35
C LYS A 168 -1.84 13.65 -1.96
N GLU A 169 -3.01 13.73 -1.32
CA GLU A 169 -3.15 14.21 0.06
C GLU A 169 -2.32 13.36 1.03
N LEU A 170 -2.46 12.03 0.95
CA LEU A 170 -1.70 11.09 1.77
C LEU A 170 -0.18 11.27 1.58
N VAL A 171 0.28 11.38 0.33
CA VAL A 171 1.70 11.58 0.00
C VAL A 171 2.20 12.92 0.54
N ALA A 172 1.42 13.99 0.44
CA ALA A 172 1.80 15.29 1.00
C ALA A 172 2.01 15.19 2.52
N GLU A 173 1.09 14.52 3.23
CA GLU A 173 1.21 14.31 4.67
C GLU A 173 2.45 13.46 5.03
N ILE A 174 2.68 12.34 4.31
CA ILE A 174 3.88 11.50 4.50
C ILE A 174 5.15 12.32 4.32
N LYS A 175 5.20 13.18 3.30
CA LYS A 175 6.36 14.05 3.04
C LYS A 175 6.56 15.06 4.16
N GLU A 176 5.48 15.65 4.69
CA GLU A 176 5.58 16.53 5.85
C GLU A 176 6.13 15.83 7.09
N ILE A 177 5.63 14.63 7.40
CA ILE A 177 6.14 13.82 8.51
C ILE A 177 7.63 13.55 8.32
N ALA A 178 8.03 13.12 7.12
CA ALA A 178 9.42 12.88 6.77
C ALA A 178 10.28 14.17 6.69
N ASN A 179 9.71 15.35 6.70
CA ASN A 179 10.48 16.59 6.77
C ASN A 179 10.63 17.09 8.20
N LYS A 180 9.70 16.72 9.10
CA LYS A 180 9.66 17.13 10.51
C LYS A 180 10.36 16.15 11.46
N SER A 181 10.57 14.90 11.04
CA SER A 181 11.39 13.95 11.80
C SER A 181 12.86 14.38 11.77
N ASP A 182 13.41 14.70 12.94
CA ASP A 182 14.84 14.97 13.11
C ASP A 182 15.65 13.70 12.82
N TRP A 183 16.50 13.77 11.80
CA TRP A 183 17.29 12.65 11.28
C TRP A 183 18.65 12.56 11.97
N ASN A 184 18.66 12.33 13.29
CA ASN A 184 19.89 12.12 14.07
C ASN A 184 20.21 10.63 14.25
#